data_AF-A0A316V4B0-F1
#
_entry.id   AF-A0A316V4B0-F1
#
_cell.length_a   1.000
_cell.length_b   1.000
_cell.length_c   1.000
_cell.angle_alpha   90.00
_cell.angle_beta   90.00
_cell.angle_gamma   90.00
#
_symmetry.space_group_name_H-M   'P 1'
#
loop_
_entity.id
_entity.type
_entity.pdbx_description
1 polymer ?
#
loop_
_entity_poly.entity_id
_entity_poly.type
_entity_poly.pdbx_seq_one_letter_code
_entity_poly.pdbx_strand_id
1 'polypeptide(L)'
;MFFSPLILSLLSSSLLLPANIYGLSASSGSFGSPYYQNETLGATRSRELVEAYAMLGVPRENVLALEADGMRDGMRERWRRETVVEEVSKAIAGTETWPRTFDYIVTFDRGGVSGHANHRSVAAAADAVGARLGGGRVLRLTSLPLWSKYGGLPYALLRRLKSIASPSTSSRGCSFALSSPWEYRRAAKAMQAHASQLVWFRYGWWALSSYVFGAELCEM
;
A
#
# COMPACT_ATOMS: atom_id res chain seq x y z
N MET A 1 -4.90 3.11 -2.51
CA MET A 1 -5.10 2.63 -3.90
C MET A 1 -4.74 1.16 -4.07
N PHE A 2 -3.47 0.76 -4.03
CA PHE A 2 -3.08 -0.62 -4.38
C PHE A 2 -3.49 -1.67 -3.34
N PHE A 3 -3.45 -1.31 -2.06
CA PHE A 3 -3.71 -2.24 -0.96
C PHE A 3 -5.15 -2.16 -0.42
N SER A 4 -6.03 -1.35 -1.01
CA SER A 4 -7.42 -1.26 -0.52
C SER A 4 -8.18 -2.60 -0.60
N PRO A 5 -7.98 -3.47 -1.62
CA PRO A 5 -8.62 -4.78 -1.60
C PRO A 5 -8.20 -5.63 -0.40
N LEU A 6 -6.91 -5.59 -0.03
CA LEU A 6 -6.40 -6.33 1.12
C LEU A 6 -6.94 -5.76 2.44
N ILE A 7 -6.82 -4.44 2.64
CA ILE A 7 -7.26 -3.78 3.87
C ILE A 7 -8.74 -4.09 4.14
N LEU A 8 -9.58 -3.93 3.12
CA LEU A 8 -11.01 -4.17 3.24
C LEU A 8 -11.34 -5.65 3.46
N SER A 9 -10.67 -6.55 2.74
CA SER A 9 -10.84 -7.99 2.94
C SER A 9 -10.48 -8.44 4.36
N LEU A 10 -9.41 -7.88 4.95
CA LEU A 10 -9.02 -8.17 6.34
C LEU A 10 -10.06 -7.63 7.33
N LEU A 11 -10.49 -6.37 7.17
CA LEU A 11 -11.48 -5.74 8.04
C LEU A 11 -12.85 -6.44 7.97
N SER A 12 -13.24 -6.93 6.79
CA SER A 12 -14.49 -7.69 6.60
C SER A 12 -14.41 -9.11 7.15
N SER A 13 -13.22 -9.68 7.30
CA SER A 13 -13.01 -11.03 7.87
C SER A 13 -12.86 -11.02 9.40
N SER A 14 -12.84 -9.84 10.02
CA SER A 14 -12.60 -9.63 11.46
C SER A 14 -13.65 -10.22 12.42
N LEU A 15 -14.66 -10.95 11.93
CA LEU A 15 -15.61 -11.67 12.78
C LEU A 15 -14.98 -12.87 13.51
N LEU A 16 -13.85 -13.39 13.03
CA LEU A 16 -13.19 -14.55 13.63
C LEU A 16 -11.84 -14.21 14.28
N LEU A 17 -11.09 -13.25 13.73
CA LEU A 17 -9.83 -12.73 14.29
C LEU A 17 -9.68 -11.25 13.89
N PRO A 18 -9.77 -10.29 14.82
CA PRO A 18 -9.61 -8.89 14.49
C PRO A 18 -8.15 -8.60 14.07
N ALA A 19 -7.96 -8.14 12.83
CA ALA A 19 -6.66 -7.71 12.34
C ALA A 19 -6.40 -6.24 12.71
N ASN A 20 -5.32 -5.98 13.45
CA ASN A 20 -4.86 -4.62 13.71
C ASN A 20 -4.05 -4.12 12.50
N ILE A 21 -4.61 -3.18 11.77
CA ILE A 21 -4.01 -2.64 10.54
C ILE A 21 -3.32 -1.31 10.87
N TYR A 22 -2.10 -1.17 10.38
CA TYR A 22 -1.29 0.05 10.45
C TYR A 22 -0.83 0.43 9.04
N GLY A 23 -0.91 1.72 8.71
CA GLY A 23 -0.57 2.26 7.41
C GLY A 23 0.58 3.25 7.50
N LEU A 24 1.72 2.95 6.87
CA LEU A 24 2.85 3.88 6.78
C LEU A 24 3.09 4.27 5.33
N SER A 25 3.09 5.57 5.04
CA SER A 25 3.62 6.12 3.79
C SER A 25 5.06 6.58 4.01
N ALA A 26 5.98 6.04 3.23
CA ALA A 26 7.41 6.36 3.31
C ALA A 26 7.76 7.79 2.83
N SER A 27 6.80 8.50 2.25
CA SER A 27 6.90 9.93 1.96
C SER A 27 5.51 10.54 2.00
N SER A 28 5.41 11.83 2.36
CA SER A 28 4.17 12.62 2.25
C SER A 28 3.79 12.92 0.79
N GLY A 29 4.71 12.69 -0.15
CA GLY A 29 4.49 13.06 -1.55
C GLY A 29 4.70 14.54 -1.83
N SER A 30 5.59 15.26 -1.14
CA SER A 30 5.93 16.68 -1.40
C SER A 30 6.57 16.97 -2.78
N PHE A 31 6.50 16.06 -3.77
CA PHE A 31 7.14 16.25 -5.06
C PHE A 31 6.63 17.50 -5.79
N GLY A 32 7.51 18.50 -5.94
CA GLY A 32 7.40 19.54 -6.98
C GLY A 32 6.55 20.76 -6.64
N SER A 33 6.04 20.94 -5.42
CA SER A 33 5.38 22.19 -5.03
C SER A 33 5.61 22.54 -3.55
N PRO A 34 6.14 23.73 -3.24
CA PRO A 34 6.36 24.13 -1.85
C PRO A 34 5.06 24.48 -1.11
N TYR A 35 3.98 24.88 -1.80
CA TYR A 35 2.71 25.27 -1.15
C TYR A 35 1.46 24.92 -1.99
N TYR A 36 0.38 24.57 -1.31
CA TYR A 36 -1.00 24.42 -1.77
C TYR A 36 -1.93 25.09 -0.74
N GLN A 37 -2.72 26.09 -1.15
CA GLN A 37 -3.71 26.76 -0.28
C GLN A 37 -3.19 27.13 1.13
N ASN A 38 -1.99 27.73 1.21
CA ASN A 38 -1.30 28.19 2.44
C ASN A 38 -0.61 27.11 3.30
N GLU A 39 -0.49 25.88 2.82
CA GLU A 39 0.27 24.81 3.49
C GLU A 39 1.17 24.07 2.51
N THR A 40 2.24 23.40 2.96
CA THR A 40 2.99 22.48 2.08
C THR A 40 2.07 21.37 1.54
N LEU A 41 2.27 21.04 0.27
CA LEU A 41 1.50 19.98 -0.38
C LEU A 41 1.65 18.63 0.33
N GLY A 42 2.83 18.35 0.92
CA GLY A 42 3.06 17.18 1.74
C GLY A 42 2.18 17.12 2.99
N ALA A 43 2.07 18.22 3.75
CA ALA A 43 1.25 18.23 4.94
C ALA A 43 -0.25 18.06 4.62
N THR A 44 -0.71 18.65 3.51
CA THR A 44 -2.06 18.39 2.97
C THR A 44 -2.24 16.90 2.65
N ARG A 45 -1.32 16.30 1.90
CA ARG A 45 -1.33 14.87 1.52
C ARG A 45 -1.27 13.93 2.73
N SER A 46 -0.51 14.28 3.76
CA SER A 46 -0.43 13.50 4.99
C SER A 46 -1.78 13.45 5.72
N ARG A 47 -2.49 14.59 5.84
CA ARG A 47 -3.84 14.60 6.44
C ARG A 47 -4.86 13.85 5.59
N GLU A 48 -4.83 14.11 4.29
CA GLU A 48 -5.65 13.42 3.31
C GLU A 48 -5.45 11.89 3.33
N LEU A 49 -4.21 11.42 3.52
CA LEU A 49 -3.88 10.00 3.70
C LEU A 49 -4.56 9.42 4.94
N VAL A 50 -4.47 10.11 6.08
CA VAL A 50 -5.11 9.68 7.34
C VAL A 50 -6.62 9.57 7.15
N GLU A 51 -7.27 10.57 6.53
CA GLU A 51 -8.70 10.51 6.24
C GLU A 51 -9.06 9.40 5.25
N ALA A 52 -8.24 9.16 4.24
CA ALA A 52 -8.44 8.06 3.31
C ALA A 52 -8.40 6.69 4.02
N TYR A 53 -7.45 6.47 4.93
CA TYR A 53 -7.39 5.25 5.73
C TYR A 53 -8.57 5.13 6.72
N ALA A 54 -8.99 6.23 7.35
CA ALA A 54 -10.19 6.26 8.19
C ALA A 54 -11.44 5.84 7.41
N MET A 55 -11.58 6.30 6.17
CA MET A 55 -12.65 5.89 5.26
C MET A 55 -12.60 4.39 4.92
N LEU A 56 -11.41 3.77 4.87
CA LEU A 56 -11.24 2.32 4.74
C LEU A 56 -11.55 1.55 6.03
N GLY A 57 -11.60 2.23 7.19
CA GLY A 57 -11.88 1.64 8.50
C GLY A 57 -10.64 1.37 9.35
N VAL A 58 -9.50 1.98 9.01
CA VAL A 58 -8.29 1.94 9.82
C VAL A 58 -8.29 3.15 10.77
N PRO A 59 -8.03 2.97 12.09
CA PRO A 59 -7.96 4.09 13.03
C PRO A 59 -6.92 5.13 12.60
N ARG A 60 -7.18 6.41 12.87
CA ARG A 60 -6.33 7.53 12.40
C ARG A 60 -4.94 7.47 13.01
N GLU A 61 -4.88 7.11 14.28
CA GLU A 61 -3.68 6.89 15.09
C GLU A 61 -2.80 5.74 14.56
N ASN A 62 -3.37 4.84 13.74
CA ASN A 62 -2.64 3.74 13.10
C ASN A 62 -2.07 4.13 11.73
N VAL A 63 -2.08 5.42 11.38
CA VAL A 63 -1.64 5.90 10.06
C VAL A 63 -0.58 6.96 10.22
N LEU A 64 0.53 6.81 9.51
CA LEU A 64 1.66 7.73 9.53
C LEU A 64 2.17 8.00 8.11
N ALA A 65 2.52 9.25 7.83
CA ALA A 65 3.24 9.65 6.63
C ALA A 65 4.59 10.24 7.04
N LEU A 66 5.67 9.75 6.44
CA LEU A 66 7.03 10.21 6.74
C LEU A 66 7.40 11.44 5.91
N GLU A 67 8.17 12.32 6.53
CA GLU A 67 8.93 13.37 5.88
C GLU A 67 10.36 13.23 6.40
N ALA A 68 11.23 12.66 5.57
CA ALA A 68 12.61 12.40 5.95
C ALA A 68 13.57 12.79 4.82
N ASP A 69 14.71 13.35 5.22
CA ASP A 69 15.78 13.69 4.31
C ASP A 69 16.30 12.42 3.61
N GLY A 70 16.48 12.50 2.29
CA GLY A 70 16.87 11.33 1.48
C GLY A 70 15.71 10.39 1.11
N MET A 71 14.47 10.66 1.55
CA MET A 71 13.25 9.93 1.16
C MET A 71 12.23 10.82 0.44
N ARG A 72 12.73 11.76 -0.37
CA ARG A 72 11.89 12.65 -1.17
C ARG A 72 11.12 11.87 -2.25
N ASP A 73 9.82 12.13 -2.37
CA ASP A 73 8.99 11.50 -3.39
C ASP A 73 9.42 11.88 -4.82
N GLY A 74 9.22 11.00 -5.80
CA GLY A 74 9.55 11.27 -7.20
C GLY A 74 9.65 10.02 -8.09
N MET A 75 9.41 10.21 -9.39
CA MET A 75 9.37 9.09 -10.37
C MET A 75 10.73 8.44 -10.62
N ARG A 76 11.82 9.18 -10.38
CA ARG A 76 13.21 8.75 -10.61
C ARG A 76 14.06 8.76 -9.35
N GLU A 77 13.51 9.22 -8.24
CA GLU A 77 14.20 9.28 -6.95
C GLU A 77 14.34 7.87 -6.40
N ARG A 78 15.57 7.43 -6.15
CA ARG A 78 15.84 6.14 -5.50
C ARG A 78 16.36 6.40 -4.12
N TRP A 79 15.73 5.81 -3.12
CA TRP A 79 16.15 5.95 -1.75
C TRP A 79 17.17 4.85 -1.43
N ARG A 80 18.17 5.20 -0.62
CA ARG A 80 19.13 4.21 -0.12
C ARG A 80 18.39 3.25 0.80
N ARG A 81 18.70 1.96 0.68
CA ARG A 81 18.07 0.92 1.50
C ARG A 81 18.23 1.25 2.98
N GLU A 82 19.43 1.64 3.38
CA GLU A 82 19.80 1.94 4.76
C GLU A 82 18.96 3.08 5.34
N THR A 83 18.78 4.16 4.57
CA THR A 83 17.91 5.30 4.93
C THR A 83 16.47 4.87 5.12
N VAL A 84 15.91 4.07 4.21
CA VAL A 84 14.53 3.57 4.36
C VAL A 84 14.38 2.71 5.62
N VAL A 85 15.34 1.82 5.88
CA VAL A 85 15.30 0.96 7.07
C VAL A 85 15.40 1.79 8.35
N GLU A 86 16.28 2.79 8.38
CA GLU A 86 16.45 3.71 9.51
C GLU A 86 15.20 4.54 9.78
N GLU A 87 14.73 5.30 8.80
CA GLU A 87 13.62 6.24 8.97
C GLU A 87 12.31 5.53 9.27
N VAL A 88 12.01 4.41 8.60
CA VAL A 88 10.80 3.62 8.89
C VAL A 88 10.85 3.02 10.30
N SER A 89 11.99 2.45 10.71
CA SER A 89 12.11 1.84 12.05
C SER A 89 12.03 2.89 13.15
N LYS A 90 12.72 4.02 12.95
CA LYS A 90 12.71 5.17 13.87
C LYS A 90 11.32 5.75 14.01
N ALA A 91 10.61 5.93 12.90
CA ALA A 91 9.25 6.47 12.91
C ALA A 91 8.27 5.56 13.66
N ILE A 92 8.32 4.25 13.41
CA ILE A 92 7.48 3.27 14.13
C ILE A 92 7.84 3.27 15.61
N ALA A 93 9.12 3.26 15.97
CA ALA A 93 9.57 3.33 17.37
C ALA A 93 9.14 4.62 18.08
N GLY A 94 9.02 5.74 17.34
CA GLY A 94 8.57 7.03 17.86
C GLY A 94 7.07 7.13 18.09
N THR A 95 6.25 6.23 17.52
CA THR A 95 4.82 6.18 17.84
C THR A 95 4.60 5.55 19.23
N GLU A 96 3.71 6.13 20.02
CA GLU A 96 3.37 5.62 21.35
C GLU A 96 2.40 4.44 21.30
N THR A 97 1.51 4.43 20.30
CA THR A 97 0.38 3.49 20.20
C THR A 97 0.66 2.29 19.29
N TRP A 98 1.69 2.32 18.44
CA TRP A 98 1.95 1.19 17.54
C TRP A 98 2.72 0.09 18.26
N PRO A 99 2.47 -1.18 17.90
CA PRO A 99 3.25 -2.28 18.43
C PRO A 99 4.70 -2.18 17.95
N ARG A 100 5.61 -2.76 18.73
CA ARG A 100 7.04 -2.87 18.36
C ARG A 100 7.34 -4.07 17.46
N THR A 101 6.37 -4.97 17.31
CA THR A 101 6.46 -6.14 16.44
C THR A 101 5.20 -6.28 15.60
N PHE A 102 5.35 -6.86 14.40
CA PHE A 102 4.25 -7.08 13.47
C PHE A 102 4.34 -8.50 12.93
N ASP A 103 3.20 -9.21 12.87
CA ASP A 103 3.15 -10.56 12.28
C ASP A 103 3.43 -10.54 10.77
N TYR A 104 2.94 -9.48 10.12
CA TYR A 104 3.04 -9.29 8.67
C TYR A 104 3.44 -7.86 8.32
N ILE A 105 4.36 -7.74 7.36
CA ILE A 105 4.66 -6.49 6.67
C ILE A 105 4.20 -6.62 5.23
N VAL A 106 3.36 -5.70 4.78
CA VAL A 106 2.83 -5.69 3.42
C VAL A 106 3.46 -4.56 2.63
N THR A 107 4.02 -4.86 1.47
CA THR A 107 4.71 -3.86 0.63
C THR A 107 4.65 -4.22 -0.86
N PHE A 108 5.33 -3.45 -1.70
CA PHE A 108 5.49 -3.74 -3.12
C PHE A 108 6.54 -4.84 -3.34
N ASP A 109 6.44 -5.55 -4.45
CA ASP A 109 7.51 -6.41 -4.92
C ASP A 109 8.66 -5.63 -5.59
N ARG A 110 9.69 -6.35 -6.06
CA ARG A 110 10.86 -5.77 -6.74
C ARG A 110 10.50 -5.01 -8.02
N GLY A 111 9.34 -5.29 -8.63
CA GLY A 111 8.83 -4.62 -9.82
C GLY A 111 8.20 -3.26 -9.52
N GLY A 112 7.79 -3.00 -8.27
CA GLY A 112 7.25 -1.69 -7.87
C GLY A 112 6.00 -1.29 -8.65
N VAL A 113 5.16 -2.26 -9.00
CA VAL A 113 3.97 -2.18 -9.87
C VAL A 113 4.28 -1.84 -11.32
N SER A 114 4.83 -0.65 -11.56
CA SER A 114 5.18 -0.12 -12.88
C SER A 114 6.63 0.37 -12.92
N GLY A 115 7.50 -0.16 -12.06
CA GLY A 115 8.91 0.25 -11.96
C GLY A 115 9.14 1.54 -11.18
N HIS A 116 8.17 2.02 -10.40
CA HIS A 116 8.29 3.29 -9.67
C HIS A 116 9.46 3.21 -8.67
N ALA A 117 10.38 4.18 -8.74
CA ALA A 117 11.64 4.14 -8.02
C ALA A 117 11.44 4.05 -6.48
N ASN A 118 10.50 4.81 -5.93
CA ASN A 118 10.15 4.76 -4.50
C ASN A 118 9.56 3.41 -4.07
N HIS A 119 8.64 2.84 -4.85
CA HIS A 119 8.08 1.52 -4.58
C HIS A 119 9.17 0.44 -4.54
N ARG A 120 10.12 0.52 -5.47
CA ARG A 120 11.27 -0.40 -5.49
C ARG A 120 12.21 -0.19 -4.31
N SER A 121 12.36 1.04 -3.84
CA SER A 121 13.20 1.37 -2.69
C SER A 121 12.62 0.77 -1.40
N VAL A 122 11.31 0.90 -1.18
CA VAL A 122 10.65 0.26 -0.02
C VAL A 122 10.62 -1.27 -0.15
N ALA A 123 10.44 -1.81 -1.37
CA ALA A 123 10.52 -3.25 -1.61
C ALA A 123 11.91 -3.81 -1.28
N ALA A 124 12.97 -3.06 -1.63
CA ALA A 124 14.35 -3.44 -1.35
C ALA A 124 14.73 -3.34 0.14
N ALA A 125 14.00 -2.56 0.94
CA ALA A 125 14.25 -2.40 2.37
C ALA A 125 13.41 -3.33 3.26
N ALA A 126 12.34 -3.91 2.72
CA ALA A 126 11.28 -4.56 3.49
C ALA A 126 11.76 -5.67 4.44
N ASP A 127 12.66 -6.56 4.01
CA ASP A 127 13.16 -7.64 4.88
C ASP A 127 13.99 -7.11 6.05
N ALA A 128 14.78 -6.06 5.82
CA ALA A 128 15.57 -5.45 6.88
C ALA A 128 14.70 -4.66 7.86
N VAL A 129 13.64 -4.01 7.38
CA VAL A 129 12.61 -3.41 8.24
C VAL A 129 11.92 -4.51 9.06
N GLY A 130 11.51 -5.61 8.43
CA GLY A 130 10.90 -6.76 9.12
C GLY A 130 11.78 -7.35 10.20
N ALA A 131 13.07 -7.54 9.93
CA ALA A 131 14.03 -8.00 10.93
C ALA A 131 14.13 -7.05 12.14
N ARG A 132 14.02 -5.72 11.95
CA ARG A 132 14.00 -4.74 13.05
C ARG A 132 12.68 -4.72 13.83
N LEU A 133 11.59 -5.13 13.18
CA LEU A 133 10.23 -5.12 13.75
C LEU A 133 9.79 -6.52 14.23
N GLY A 134 10.71 -7.33 14.74
CA GLY A 134 10.41 -8.62 15.35
C GLY A 134 10.32 -9.81 14.40
N GLY A 135 10.77 -9.68 13.15
CA GLY A 135 10.92 -10.82 12.23
C GLY A 135 9.61 -11.29 11.58
N GLY A 136 8.61 -10.42 11.48
CA GLY A 136 7.36 -10.69 10.78
C GLY A 136 7.54 -11.12 9.32
N ARG A 137 6.55 -11.83 8.79
CA ARG A 137 6.54 -12.30 7.39
C ARG A 137 6.32 -11.12 6.45
N VAL A 138 7.08 -11.05 5.36
CA VAL A 138 6.95 -9.97 4.38
C VAL A 138 6.14 -10.44 3.18
N LEU A 139 4.96 -9.85 3.00
CA LEU A 139 4.08 -10.08 1.86
C LEU A 139 4.22 -8.96 0.84
N ARG A 140 4.41 -9.33 -0.42
CA ARG A 140 4.70 -8.41 -1.52
C ARG A 140 3.60 -8.46 -2.56
N LEU A 141 3.09 -7.28 -2.95
CA LEU A 141 2.14 -7.14 -4.05
C LEU A 141 2.79 -7.49 -5.38
N THR A 142 2.28 -8.53 -6.05
CA THR A 142 2.80 -9.00 -7.35
C THR A 142 2.62 -7.94 -8.44
N SER A 143 3.72 -7.54 -9.09
CA SER A 143 3.71 -6.66 -10.26
C SER A 143 3.22 -7.39 -11.51
N LEU A 144 2.16 -6.84 -12.11
CA LEU A 144 1.53 -7.34 -13.32
C LEU A 144 2.14 -6.76 -14.61
N PRO A 145 2.23 -7.55 -15.70
CA PRO A 145 2.51 -7.02 -17.03
C PRO A 145 1.38 -6.08 -17.48
N LEU A 146 1.65 -5.21 -18.47
CA LEU A 146 0.73 -4.12 -18.84
C LEU A 146 -0.68 -4.58 -19.21
N TRP A 147 -0.81 -5.64 -20.02
CA TRP A 147 -2.12 -6.15 -20.44
C TRP A 147 -2.96 -6.65 -19.26
N SER A 148 -2.31 -7.33 -18.31
CA SER A 148 -2.92 -7.82 -17.07
C SER A 148 -3.26 -6.69 -16.11
N LYS A 149 -2.40 -5.67 -16.04
CA LYS A 149 -2.54 -4.53 -15.14
C LYS A 149 -3.79 -3.72 -15.43
N TYR A 150 -4.13 -3.58 -16.70
CA TYR A 150 -5.30 -2.82 -17.17
C TYR A 150 -6.45 -3.70 -17.66
N GLY A 151 -6.46 -4.98 -17.29
CA GLY A 151 -7.53 -5.91 -17.61
C GLY A 151 -8.77 -5.76 -16.71
N GLY A 152 -8.78 -4.79 -15.78
CA GLY A 152 -9.88 -4.48 -14.88
C GLY A 152 -10.35 -5.68 -14.04
N LEU A 153 -11.66 -5.69 -13.76
CA LEU A 153 -12.35 -6.74 -13.02
C LEU A 153 -12.26 -8.12 -13.68
N PRO A 154 -12.46 -8.30 -15.01
CA PRO A 154 -12.36 -9.61 -15.65
C PRO A 154 -11.04 -10.32 -15.35
N TYR A 155 -9.92 -9.59 -15.43
CA TYR A 155 -8.61 -10.17 -15.13
C TYR A 155 -8.41 -10.47 -13.64
N ALA A 156 -8.91 -9.62 -12.74
CA ALA A 156 -8.88 -9.88 -11.30
C ALA A 156 -9.66 -11.17 -10.94
N LEU A 157 -10.83 -11.37 -11.55
CA LEU A 157 -11.63 -12.60 -11.38
C LEU A 157 -10.90 -13.84 -11.91
N LEU A 158 -10.30 -13.75 -13.10
CA LEU A 158 -9.50 -14.85 -13.66
C LEU A 158 -8.36 -15.25 -12.72
N ARG A 159 -7.66 -14.29 -12.11
CA ARG A 159 -6.60 -14.58 -11.13
C ARG A 159 -7.13 -15.22 -9.86
N ARG A 160 -8.27 -14.75 -9.34
CA ARG A 160 -8.92 -15.38 -8.19
C ARG A 160 -9.28 -16.84 -8.50
N LEU A 161 -9.84 -17.12 -9.68
CA LEU A 161 -10.16 -18.48 -10.11
C LEU A 161 -8.91 -19.35 -10.22
N LYS A 162 -7.82 -18.84 -10.81
CA LYS A 162 -6.53 -19.56 -10.87
C LYS A 162 -5.96 -19.86 -9.48
N SER A 163 -6.05 -18.91 -8.56
CA SER A 163 -5.61 -19.11 -7.17
C SER A 163 -6.38 -20.21 -6.45
N ILE A 164 -7.68 -20.38 -6.74
CA ILE A 164 -8.51 -21.46 -6.17
C ILE A 164 -8.26 -22.79 -6.88
N ALA A 165 -8.19 -22.79 -8.22
CA ALA A 165 -8.08 -24.01 -9.04
C ALA A 165 -6.70 -24.65 -9.00
N SER A 166 -5.67 -23.93 -8.54
CA SER A 166 -4.30 -24.40 -8.50
C SER A 166 -3.65 -24.10 -7.15
N PRO A 167 -4.11 -24.71 -6.04
CA PRO A 167 -3.53 -24.50 -4.70
C PRO A 167 -2.09 -25.03 -4.58
N SER A 168 -1.72 -25.99 -5.43
CA SER A 168 -0.41 -26.66 -5.44
C SER A 168 0.64 -25.96 -6.29
N THR A 169 0.24 -25.17 -7.29
CA THR A 169 1.11 -24.37 -8.18
C THR A 169 1.04 -22.87 -7.92
N SER A 170 0.06 -22.39 -7.15
CA SER A 170 0.20 -21.10 -6.49
C SER A 170 1.39 -21.23 -5.53
N SER A 171 2.44 -20.44 -5.78
CA SER A 171 3.65 -20.44 -4.99
C SER A 171 3.30 -20.45 -3.50
N ARG A 172 3.81 -21.44 -2.77
CA ARG A 172 3.64 -21.56 -1.31
C ARG A 172 3.86 -20.17 -0.69
N GLY A 173 2.83 -19.61 -0.05
CA GLY A 173 2.91 -18.27 0.54
C GLY A 173 2.23 -17.14 -0.26
N CYS A 174 1.47 -17.42 -1.32
CA CYS A 174 0.63 -16.41 -1.98
C CYS A 174 -0.84 -16.44 -1.53
N SER A 175 -1.41 -15.26 -1.33
CA SER A 175 -2.81 -15.01 -1.00
C SER A 175 -3.42 -13.99 -1.95
N PHE A 176 -4.69 -14.15 -2.28
CA PHE A 176 -5.41 -13.23 -3.18
C PHE A 176 -6.61 -12.59 -2.48
N ALA A 177 -6.64 -11.25 -2.41
CA ALA A 177 -7.78 -10.48 -1.97
C ALA A 177 -8.58 -9.98 -3.18
N LEU A 178 -9.89 -10.19 -3.19
CA LEU A 178 -10.81 -9.70 -4.24
C LEU A 178 -11.84 -8.78 -3.58
N SER A 179 -11.99 -7.56 -4.10
CA SER A 179 -12.97 -6.60 -3.63
C SER A 179 -14.37 -6.93 -4.14
N SER A 180 -15.33 -6.92 -3.23
CA SER A 180 -16.76 -6.82 -3.51
C SER A 180 -17.12 -5.44 -4.08
N PRO A 181 -18.31 -5.29 -4.71
CA PRO A 181 -18.79 -4.00 -5.19
C PRO A 181 -18.86 -2.91 -4.11
N TRP A 182 -19.18 -3.29 -2.87
CA TRP A 182 -19.22 -2.37 -1.74
C TRP A 182 -17.82 -1.89 -1.35
N GLU A 183 -16.87 -2.81 -1.27
CA GLU A 183 -15.46 -2.50 -0.98
C GLU A 183 -14.85 -1.63 -2.07
N TYR A 184 -15.16 -1.89 -3.34
CA TYR A 184 -14.76 -1.03 -4.46
C TYR A 184 -15.26 0.41 -4.28
N ARG A 185 -16.56 0.59 -3.96
CA ARG A 185 -17.15 1.91 -3.70
C ARG A 185 -16.50 2.60 -2.50
N ARG A 186 -16.24 1.84 -1.43
CA ARG A 186 -15.57 2.36 -0.23
C ARG A 186 -14.14 2.80 -0.51
N ALA A 187 -13.39 2.01 -1.27
CA ALA A 187 -12.05 2.35 -1.73
C ALA A 187 -12.05 3.62 -2.60
N ALA A 188 -13.06 3.79 -3.45
CA ALA A 188 -13.20 4.99 -4.29
C ALA A 188 -13.46 6.24 -3.44
N LYS A 189 -14.35 6.16 -2.44
CA LYS A 189 -14.59 7.26 -1.50
C LYS A 189 -13.34 7.59 -0.67
N ALA A 190 -12.59 6.57 -0.24
CA ALA A 190 -11.31 6.78 0.44
C ALA A 190 -10.31 7.52 -0.46
N MET A 191 -10.25 7.19 -1.77
CA MET A 191 -9.38 7.91 -2.69
C MET A 191 -9.84 9.35 -2.96
N GLN A 192 -11.14 9.63 -2.93
CA GLN A 192 -11.69 10.99 -3.00
C GLN A 192 -11.29 11.83 -1.78
N ALA A 193 -11.17 11.23 -0.60
CA ALA A 193 -10.63 11.90 0.58
C ALA A 193 -9.13 12.23 0.43
N HIS A 194 -8.41 11.53 -0.47
CA HIS A 194 -7.04 11.85 -0.86
C HIS A 194 -6.98 12.73 -2.13
N ALA A 195 -7.74 13.83 -2.09
CA ALA A 195 -8.06 14.67 -3.25
C ALA A 195 -6.84 15.23 -3.98
N SER A 196 -5.79 15.64 -3.27
CA SER A 196 -4.56 16.19 -3.86
C SER A 196 -3.69 15.15 -4.59
N GLN A 197 -3.93 13.85 -4.36
CA GLN A 197 -3.40 12.74 -5.17
C GLN A 197 -4.40 12.26 -6.24
N LEU A 198 -5.63 12.77 -6.19
CA LEU A 198 -6.78 12.69 -7.10
C LEU A 198 -6.57 13.22 -8.53
N VAL A 199 -5.39 13.15 -9.14
CA VAL A 199 -5.11 13.83 -10.43
C VAL A 199 -5.76 13.12 -11.64
N TRP A 200 -5.98 13.83 -12.75
CA TRP A 200 -6.81 13.37 -13.88
C TRP A 200 -6.55 11.92 -14.38
N PHE A 201 -5.28 11.50 -14.49
CA PHE A 201 -4.95 10.15 -14.97
C PHE A 201 -5.29 9.04 -13.95
N ARG A 202 -5.49 9.39 -12.68
CA ARG A 202 -5.91 8.45 -11.62
C ARG A 202 -7.32 7.95 -11.83
N TYR A 203 -8.21 8.74 -12.43
CA TYR A 203 -9.56 8.29 -12.78
C TYR A 203 -9.51 7.17 -13.84
N GLY A 204 -8.69 7.33 -14.88
CA GLY A 204 -8.46 6.29 -15.89
C GLY A 204 -7.80 5.04 -15.29
N TRP A 205 -6.79 5.24 -14.42
CA TRP A 205 -6.20 4.14 -13.67
C TRP A 205 -7.25 3.41 -12.81
N TRP A 206 -8.13 4.13 -12.12
CA TRP A 206 -9.14 3.53 -11.25
C TRP A 206 -10.13 2.67 -12.03
N ALA A 207 -10.56 3.14 -13.20
CA ALA A 207 -11.51 2.42 -14.05
C ALA A 207 -10.92 1.13 -14.65
N LEU A 208 -9.65 1.15 -15.05
CA LEU A 208 -9.05 0.07 -15.84
C LEU A 208 -8.13 -0.85 -15.03
N SER A 209 -7.61 -0.41 -13.90
CA SER A 209 -6.61 -1.16 -13.14
C SER A 209 -7.21 -2.38 -12.46
N SER A 210 -6.61 -3.55 -12.68
CA SER A 210 -6.96 -4.77 -11.97
C SER A 210 -6.63 -4.71 -10.48
N TYR A 211 -5.70 -3.84 -10.06
CA TYR A 211 -5.34 -3.69 -8.64
C TYR A 211 -6.43 -3.07 -7.78
N VAL A 212 -7.40 -2.36 -8.37
CA VAL A 212 -8.54 -1.83 -7.61
C VAL A 212 -9.52 -2.95 -7.26
N PHE A 213 -9.58 -3.97 -8.10
CA PHE A 213 -10.49 -5.10 -7.93
C PHE A 213 -9.85 -6.25 -7.17
N GLY A 214 -8.55 -6.48 -7.29
CA GLY A 214 -7.89 -7.53 -6.53
C GLY A 214 -6.38 -7.37 -6.40
N ALA A 215 -5.86 -7.90 -5.29
CA ALA A 215 -4.45 -7.86 -4.94
C ALA A 215 -3.96 -9.28 -4.64
N GLU A 216 -2.93 -9.72 -5.35
CA GLU A 216 -2.18 -10.94 -5.02
C GLU A 216 -0.94 -10.54 -4.24
N LEU A 217 -0.75 -11.17 -3.09
CA LEU A 217 0.34 -10.91 -2.16
C LEU A 217 1.08 -12.21 -1.91
N CYS A 218 2.40 -12.19 -2.09
CA CYS A 218 3.23 -13.36 -1.96
C CYS A 218 4.41 -13.12 -1.02
N GLU A 219 4.76 -14.15 -0.25
CA GLU A 219 6.04 -14.21 0.47
C GLU A 219 7.14 -14.61 -0.54
N MET A 220 8.01 -13.66 -0.91
CA MET A 220 9.04 -13.80 -1.96
C MET A 220 10.36 -13.15 -1.56
#